data_AF-A0A931UH44-F1
#
_entry.id   AF-A0A931UH44-F1
#
_cell.length_a   1.000
_cell.length_b   1.000
_cell.length_c   1.000
_cell.angle_alpha   90.00
_cell.angle_beta   90.00
_cell.angle_gamma   90.00
#
_symmetry.space_group_name_H-M   'P 1'
#
loop_
_entity.id
_entity.type
_entity.pdbx_description
1 polymer ?
#
loop_
_entity_poly.entity_id
_entity_poly.type
_entity_poly.pdbx_seq_one_letter_code
_entity_poly.pdbx_strand_id
1 'polypeptide(L)' 'MKCPNCGDRTAVDLDMHSGGFTSDQSPVKECGACGLVWRVTVDAGVTKIDIIKPADRKN' A
#
# COMPACT_ATOMS: atom_id res chain seq x y z
N MET A 1 5.93 6.02 -3.88
CA MET A 1 4.75 6.22 -4.76
C MET A 1 3.82 7.22 -4.11
N LYS A 2 2.99 7.92 -4.90
CA LYS A 2 1.93 8.80 -4.40
C LYS A 2 0.80 7.94 -3.79
N CYS A 3 0.26 8.33 -2.64
CA CYS A 3 -0.90 7.67 -2.03
C CYS A 3 -2.08 7.72 -3.01
N PRO A 4 -2.72 6.59 -3.33
CA PRO A 4 -3.81 6.56 -4.31
C PRO A 4 -5.10 7.22 -3.81
N ASN A 5 -5.23 7.49 -2.50
CA ASN A 5 -6.38 8.17 -1.92
C ASN A 5 -6.18 9.69 -1.85
N CYS A 6 -5.27 10.18 -0.99
CA CYS A 6 -5.13 11.62 -0.74
C CYS A 6 -4.05 12.29 -1.59
N GLY A 7 -3.24 11.51 -2.30
CA GLY A 7 -2.17 12.05 -3.11
C GLY A 7 -0.90 12.46 -2.36
N ASP A 8 -0.78 12.17 -1.07
CA ASP A 8 0.44 12.47 -0.33
C ASP A 8 1.60 11.56 -0.77
N ARG A 9 2.85 11.97 -0.51
CA ARG A 9 4.06 11.17 -0.73
C ARG A 9 4.61 10.57 0.55
N THR A 10 4.09 10.94 1.72
CA THR A 10 4.39 10.27 2.99
C THR A 10 3.74 8.89 2.99
N ALA A 11 4.47 7.90 2.49
CA ALA A 11 4.13 6.49 2.63
C ALA A 11 5.32 5.79 3.29
N VAL A 12 5.05 5.03 4.34
CA VAL A 12 6.02 4.13 4.95
C VAL A 12 5.81 2.73 4.37
N ASP A 13 6.90 2.04 4.07
CA ASP A 13 6.84 0.63 3.70
C ASP A 13 6.69 -0.19 4.99
N LEU A 14 5.65 -1.00 5.04
CA LEU A 14 5.36 -1.88 6.17
C LEU A 14 6.04 -3.23 5.90
N ASP A 15 7.06 -3.55 6.68
CA ASP A 15 7.65 -4.89 6.67
C ASP A 15 6.67 -5.86 7.30
N MET A 16 5.93 -6.59 6.47
CA MET A 16 4.99 -7.61 6.92
C MET A 16 5.71 -8.94 7.06
N HIS A 17 6.27 -9.19 8.25
CA HIS A 17 6.91 -10.45 8.64
C HIS A 17 5.88 -11.58 8.88
N SER A 18 4.99 -11.85 7.92
CA SER A 18 4.09 -13.01 7.94
C SER A 18 4.33 -13.81 6.66
N GLY A 19 4.60 -15.10 6.81
CA GLY A 19 5.16 -16.00 5.78
C GLY A 19 4.38 -16.21 4.47
N GLY A 20 3.43 -15.35 4.12
CA GLY A 20 2.76 -15.28 2.81
C GLY A 20 2.98 -13.95 2.06
N PHE A 21 3.69 -12.98 2.64
CA PHE A 21 3.97 -11.67 2.05
C PHE A 21 5.48 -11.42 2.11
N THR A 22 6.24 -11.93 1.14
CA THR A 22 7.65 -11.53 1.03
C THR A 22 7.73 -10.07 0.63
N SER A 23 8.41 -9.24 1.44
CA SER A 23 8.57 -7.80 1.25
C SER A 23 9.09 -7.42 -0.15
N ASP A 24 9.83 -8.33 -0.81
CA ASP A 24 10.29 -8.16 -2.19
C ASP A 24 9.21 -8.30 -3.27
N GLN A 25 8.15 -9.08 -3.04
CA GLN A 25 7.15 -9.41 -4.07
C GLN A 25 5.83 -8.64 -3.93
N SER A 26 5.49 -8.17 -2.73
CA SER A 26 4.23 -7.47 -2.48
C SER A 26 4.35 -6.50 -1.31
N PRO A 27 5.14 -5.43 -1.44
CA PRO A 27 5.42 -4.51 -0.35
C PRO A 27 4.16 -3.73 0.03
N VAL A 28 3.76 -3.89 1.29
CA VAL A 28 2.62 -3.20 1.89
C VAL A 28 3.04 -1.80 2.30
N LYS A 29 2.16 -0.83 2.11
CA LYS A 29 2.42 0.59 2.34
C LYS A 29 1.31 1.21 3.16
N GLU A 30 1.68 2.11 4.05
CA GLU A 30 0.74 2.94 4.80
C GLU A 30 0.99 4.41 4.54
N CYS A 31 -0.08 5.17 4.30
CA CYS A 31 -0.01 6.61 4.13
C CYS A 31 -0.07 7.29 5.50
N GLY A 32 1.00 7.96 5.90
CA GLY A 32 1.05 8.73 7.15
C GLY A 32 0.09 9.92 7.20
N ALA A 33 -0.48 10.36 6.07
CA ALA A 33 -1.38 11.51 6.01
C ALA A 33 -2.87 11.14 6.17
N CYS A 34 -3.33 10.04 5.56
CA CYS A 34 -4.75 9.63 5.60
C CYS A 34 -4.99 8.24 6.18
N GLY A 35 -3.94 7.51 6.59
CA GLY A 35 -4.06 6.19 7.21
C GLY A 35 -4.48 5.06 6.27
N LEU A 36 -4.47 5.30 4.95
CA LEU A 36 -4.71 4.25 3.95
C LEU A 36 -3.60 3.20 4.04
N VAL A 37 -3.96 1.92 4.07
CA VAL A 37 -3.02 0.80 3.93
C VAL A 37 -3.33 0.04 2.65
N TRP A 38 -2.33 -0.11 1.78
CA TRP A 38 -2.48 -0.79 0.50
C TRP A 38 -1.22 -1.57 0.15
N ARG A 39 -1.35 -2.52 -0.76
CA ARG A 39 -0.20 -3.19 -1.37
C ARG A 39 -0.24 -3.02 -2.88
N VAL A 40 0.93 -3.19 -3.49
CA VAL A 40 1.06 -3.20 -4.94
C VAL A 40 1.49 -4.59 -5.36
N THR A 41 0.69 -5.21 -6.22
CA THR A 41 0.96 -6.53 -6.79
C THR A 41 1.07 -6.40 -8.31
N VAL A 42 1.83 -7.28 -8.94
CA VAL A 42 1.90 -7.37 -10.41
C VAL A 42 1.39 -8.74 -10.81
N ASP A 43 0.27 -8.76 -11.52
CA ASP A 43 -0.37 -9.97 -12.01
C ASP A 43 -0.46 -9.91 -13.53
N ALA A 44 0.14 -10.89 -14.22
CA ALA A 44 0.25 -10.93 -15.68
C ALA A 44 0.78 -9.63 -16.33
N GLY A 45 1.72 -8.94 -15.66
CA GLY A 45 2.30 -7.67 -16.14
C GLY A 45 1.44 -6.43 -15.88
N VAL A 46 0.29 -6.59 -15.21
CA VAL A 46 -0.58 -5.48 -14.80
C VAL A 46 -0.35 -5.16 -13.33
N THR A 47 -0.02 -3.91 -13.04
CA THR A 47 0.07 -3.39 -11.68
C THR A 47 -1.33 -3.26 -11.08
N LYS A 48 -1.59 -3.95 -9.97
CA LYS A 48 -2.82 -3.87 -9.18
C LYS A 48 -2.53 -3.23 -7.83
N ILE A 49 -3.50 -2.45 -7.35
CA ILE A 49 -3.49 -1.86 -6.01
C ILE A 49 -4.60 -2.56 -5.22
N ASP A 50 -4.21 -3.33 -4.21
CA ASP A 50 -5.17 -3.92 -3.27
C ASP A 50 -5.23 -3.04 -2.01
N ILE A 51 -6.44 -2.58 -1.69
CA ILE A 51 -6.67 -1.82 -0.45
C ILE A 51 -6.88 -2.81 0.70
N ILE A 52 -5.99 -2.77 1.69
CA ILE A 52 -6.01 -3.63 2.88
C ILE A 52 -6.84 -2.97 3.98
N LYS A 53 -6.61 -1.67 4.20
CA LYS A 53 -7.39 -0.83 5.11
C LYS A 53 -7.81 0.44 4.38
N PRO A 54 -9.10 0.82 4.38
CA PRO A 54 -9.53 2.10 3.83
C PRO A 54 -8.90 3.26 4.59
N ALA A 55 -8.78 4.42 3.93
CA ALA A 55 -8.30 5.64 4.56
C ALA A 55 -9.24 6.07 5.69
N ASP A 56 -8.68 6.56 6.79
CA ASP A 56 -9.45 7.10 7.92
C ASP A 56 -10.13 8.42 7.53
N ARG A 57 -9.61 9.10 6.50
CA ARG A 57 -10.15 10.36 5.96
C ARG A 57 -10.11 10.33 4.43
N LYS A 58 -11.26 10.59 3.80
CA LYS A 58 -11.34 10.81 2.34
C LYS A 58 -11.01 12.28 2.06
N ASN A 59 -10.21 12.51 1.01
CA ASN A 59 -9.89 13.84 0.50
C ASN A 59 -10.59 14.09 -0.83
#